data_AF-A0A0T6B1R1-F1
#
_entry.id   AF-A0A0T6B1R1-F1
#
_cell.length_a   1.000
_cell.length_b   1.000
_cell.length_c   1.000
_cell.angle_alpha   90.00
_cell.angle_beta   90.00
_cell.angle_gamma   90.00
#
_symmetry.space_group_name_H-M   'P 1'
#
loop_
_entity.id
_entity.type
_entity.pdbx_description
1 polymer ?
#
loop_
_entity_poly.entity_id
_entity_poly.type
_entity_poly.pdbx_seq_one_letter_code
_entity_poly.pdbx_strand_id
1 'polypeptide(L)'
;MNTLEFYGQRPWRPGKLSAEPPNPQLEQNGITALQYLELLVNHSNAIITMYGLAITQYKAYRCPRTRRHLIIQMADEYIISKDYGKALTLLTHMLWDYRIEKWWNIISSLLLKAIKCAYLTANLQDYIMLTLEALGEHIGIPAEDKTIMYDNLCNVLNRQLPEPENDLPPSCVQNAISHWQQALTSQSLQLTLEMGAMVSCVDCKGRFVKNEYEADEDVTVEIYLKSLCLFPINLLRISILINIAGSNSECVVNSGSNEIITLNSNEAKRFCVTFRPDPSNVDNEIQINGIQLQIDNNNATDFIVNLKFSGQGNDLNSTYAELQHFRSSPRNMPDFDNIKAQTTTNIVPRHSKLDLLFQHANPALLDEWYEISVNIKNNETRDIRDIRFEISLVDDDGIDSSEYTL
;
A
#
# COMPACT_ATOMS: atom_id res chain seq x y z
N MET A 1 55.62 7.75 37.80
CA MET A 1 55.42 8.62 36.61
C MET A 1 56.16 7.98 35.44
N ASN A 2 55.55 7.98 34.26
CA ASN A 2 56.12 7.65 32.94
C ASN A 2 55.86 6.25 32.36
N THR A 3 54.60 5.88 32.20
CA THR A 3 54.18 5.06 31.04
C THR A 3 53.22 5.89 30.20
N LEU A 4 53.72 7.01 29.65
CA LEU A 4 53.07 7.65 28.51
C LEU A 4 53.42 6.79 27.29
N GLU A 5 52.62 5.76 27.03
CA GLU A 5 52.63 5.09 25.74
C GLU A 5 52.01 6.06 24.74
N PHE A 6 52.85 6.68 23.91
CA PHE A 6 52.36 7.55 22.85
C PHE A 6 51.75 6.70 21.74
N TYR A 7 50.60 7.14 21.19
CA TYR A 7 49.98 6.49 20.04
C TYR A 7 50.98 6.38 18.88
N GLY A 8 51.21 5.16 18.38
CA GLY A 8 52.21 4.87 17.34
C GLY A 8 53.58 4.43 17.87
N GLN A 9 53.80 4.38 19.18
CA GLN A 9 55.03 3.82 19.75
C GLN A 9 55.02 2.30 19.65
N ARG A 10 55.98 1.73 18.91
CA ARG A 10 56.15 0.28 18.82
C ARG A 10 56.91 -0.20 20.06
N PRO A 11 56.33 -1.07 20.92
CA PRO A 11 56.98 -1.53 22.15
C PRO A 11 58.36 -2.17 21.93
N TRP A 12 58.57 -2.76 20.74
CA TRP A 12 59.85 -3.35 20.32
C TRP A 12 60.85 -2.36 19.71
N ARG A 13 60.53 -1.05 19.67
CA ARG A 13 61.45 0.05 19.34
C ARG A 13 61.52 1.06 20.50
N PRO A 14 62.03 0.70 21.69
CA PRO A 14 62.12 1.63 22.80
C PRO A 14 63.12 2.76 22.50
N GLY A 15 62.62 4.01 22.47
CA GLY A 15 63.44 5.24 22.53
C GLY A 15 64.32 5.56 21.31
N LYS A 16 64.12 4.94 20.15
CA LYS A 16 64.93 5.20 18.94
C LYS A 16 64.09 5.76 17.79
N LEU A 17 64.41 7.01 17.40
CA LEU A 17 63.85 7.75 16.26
C LEU A 17 64.55 7.44 14.92
N SER A 18 65.47 6.47 14.89
CA SER A 18 66.19 6.10 13.66
C SER A 18 65.25 5.44 12.64
N ALA A 19 65.43 5.78 11.36
CA ALA A 19 64.63 5.23 10.26
C ALA A 19 64.83 3.72 10.09
N GLU A 20 66.02 3.21 10.40
CA GLU A 20 66.37 1.80 10.22
C GLU A 20 65.95 0.92 11.42
N PRO A 21 65.26 -0.21 11.17
CA PRO A 21 64.91 -1.20 12.19
C PRO A 21 66.16 -1.72 12.93
N PRO A 22 66.17 -1.76 14.27
CA PRO A 22 67.21 -2.48 15.02
C PRO A 22 67.23 -3.98 14.72
N ASN A 23 66.05 -4.55 14.39
CA ASN A 23 65.89 -5.93 13.96
C ASN A 23 64.77 -6.01 12.89
N PRO A 24 65.12 -6.16 11.60
CA PRO A 24 64.15 -6.21 10.51
C PRO A 24 63.12 -7.34 10.64
N GLN A 25 63.51 -8.51 11.13
CA GLN A 25 62.61 -9.66 11.27
C GLN A 25 61.58 -9.46 12.38
N LEU A 26 62.02 -8.95 13.53
CA LEU A 26 61.12 -8.69 14.65
C LEU A 26 60.13 -7.56 14.33
N GLU A 27 60.57 -6.58 13.54
CA GLU A 27 59.68 -5.53 13.04
C GLU A 27 58.64 -6.06 12.07
N GLN A 28 59.04 -6.92 11.13
CA GLN A 28 58.11 -7.55 10.21
C GLN A 28 57.07 -8.38 10.99
N ASN A 29 57.51 -9.20 11.96
CA ASN A 29 56.60 -9.98 12.80
C ASN A 29 55.66 -9.10 13.62
N GLY A 30 56.15 -7.99 14.18
CA GLY A 30 55.34 -7.03 14.93
C GLY A 30 54.32 -6.30 14.06
N ILE A 31 54.68 -5.93 12.83
CA ILE A 31 53.75 -5.34 11.86
C ILE A 31 52.67 -6.35 11.47
N THR A 32 53.04 -7.59 11.14
CA THR A 32 52.08 -8.64 10.79
C THR A 32 51.13 -8.93 11.96
N ALA A 33 51.64 -8.95 13.20
CA ALA A 33 50.82 -9.11 14.39
C ALA A 33 49.86 -7.94 14.60
N LEU A 34 50.30 -6.69 14.40
CA LEU A 34 49.43 -5.51 14.48
C LEU A 34 48.36 -5.53 13.39
N GLN A 35 48.72 -5.84 12.14
CA GLN A 35 47.76 -5.98 11.04
C GLN A 35 46.73 -7.07 11.34
N TYR A 36 47.16 -8.19 11.92
CA TYR A 36 46.26 -9.25 12.36
C TYR A 36 45.31 -8.77 13.47
N LEU A 37 45.82 -8.05 14.47
CA LEU A 37 44.99 -7.49 15.55
C LEU A 37 44.02 -6.42 15.02
N GLU A 38 44.44 -5.60 14.04
CA GLU A 38 43.62 -4.57 13.41
C GLU A 38 42.45 -5.19 12.63
N LEU A 39 42.68 -6.31 11.94
CA LEU A 39 41.61 -7.07 11.27
C LEU A 39 40.54 -7.62 12.22
N LEU A 40 40.85 -7.78 13.51
CA LEU A 40 39.89 -8.25 14.52
C LEU A 40 39.03 -7.11 15.09
N VAL A 41 39.37 -5.85 14.84
CA VAL A 41 38.63 -4.71 15.37
C VAL A 41 37.41 -4.41 14.49
N ASN A 42 36.22 -4.50 15.08
CA ASN A 42 34.99 -4.11 14.40
C ASN A 42 34.83 -2.58 14.42
N HIS A 43 35.05 -1.94 13.27
CA HIS A 43 34.91 -0.50 13.10
C HIS A 43 33.50 -0.05 12.70
N SER A 44 32.55 -0.97 12.47
CA SER A 44 31.22 -0.63 11.94
C SER A 44 30.48 0.40 12.82
N ASN A 45 30.58 0.32 14.15
CA ASN A 45 29.93 1.31 15.03
C ASN A 45 30.44 2.74 14.83
N ALA A 46 31.75 2.90 14.60
CA ALA A 46 32.34 4.21 14.33
C ALA A 46 31.89 4.72 12.95
N ILE A 47 31.90 3.83 11.94
CA ILE A 47 31.45 4.16 10.57
C ILE A 47 29.97 4.57 10.56
N ILE A 48 29.10 3.81 11.24
CA ILE A 48 27.67 4.11 11.40
C ILE A 48 27.46 5.48 12.06
N THR A 49 28.24 5.80 13.09
CA THR A 49 28.17 7.11 13.76
C THR A 49 28.55 8.24 12.79
N MET A 50 29.61 8.05 12.00
CA MET A 50 30.04 9.02 10.99
C MET A 50 29.00 9.21 9.88
N TYR A 51 28.35 8.13 9.43
CA TYR A 51 27.22 8.23 8.49
C TYR A 51 26.06 9.03 9.09
N GLY A 52 25.72 8.78 10.36
CA GLY A 52 24.70 9.56 11.07
C GLY A 52 24.99 11.05 11.07
N LEU A 53 26.23 11.45 11.40
CA LEU A 53 26.67 12.85 11.36
C LEU A 53 26.58 13.43 9.93
N ALA A 54 27.08 12.70 8.93
CA ALA A 54 27.00 13.13 7.54
C ALA A 54 25.54 13.33 7.07
N ILE A 55 24.64 12.42 7.40
CA ILE A 55 23.21 12.51 7.08
C ILE A 55 22.59 13.78 7.68
N THR A 56 22.91 14.11 8.93
CA THR A 56 22.41 15.35 9.56
C THR A 56 22.89 16.61 8.84
N GLN A 57 24.15 16.61 8.39
CA GLN A 57 24.71 17.70 7.61
C GLN A 57 24.00 17.85 6.27
N TYR A 58 23.85 16.76 5.49
CA TYR A 58 23.17 16.82 4.19
C TYR A 58 21.67 17.13 4.31
N LYS A 59 21.04 16.81 5.45
CA LYS A 59 19.68 17.26 5.76
C LYS A 59 19.63 18.78 5.93
N ALA A 60 20.60 19.38 6.62
CA ALA A 60 20.68 20.83 6.81
C ALA A 60 20.87 21.59 5.48
N TYR A 61 21.71 21.05 4.58
CA TYR A 61 21.96 21.65 3.25
C TYR A 61 20.91 21.30 2.18
N ARG A 62 19.83 20.58 2.53
CA ARG A 62 18.76 20.19 1.59
C ARG A 62 19.25 19.39 0.37
N CYS A 63 20.13 18.42 0.60
CA CYS A 63 20.64 17.52 -0.43
C CYS A 63 19.99 16.12 -0.33
N PRO A 64 18.79 15.88 -0.87
CA PRO A 64 18.03 14.64 -0.66
C PRO A 64 18.70 13.41 -1.27
N ARG A 65 19.31 13.52 -2.46
CA ARG A 65 19.94 12.38 -3.16
C ARG A 65 21.14 11.83 -2.39
N THR A 66 22.07 12.70 -2.00
CA THR A 66 23.25 12.31 -1.21
C THR A 66 22.84 11.77 0.15
N ARG A 67 21.84 12.39 0.78
CA ARG A 67 21.28 11.89 2.04
C ARG A 67 20.76 10.46 1.90
N ARG A 68 19.93 10.16 0.89
CA ARG A 68 19.40 8.81 0.65
C ARG A 68 20.50 7.80 0.38
N HIS A 69 21.49 8.17 -0.44
CA HIS A 69 22.64 7.31 -0.70
C HIS A 69 23.41 6.97 0.58
N LEU A 70 23.67 7.93 1.46
CA LEU A 70 24.34 7.70 2.74
C LEU A 70 23.52 6.81 3.69
N ILE A 71 22.18 6.92 3.67
CA ILE A 71 21.32 6.05 4.47
C ILE A 71 21.43 4.60 3.97
N ILE A 72 21.50 4.36 2.66
CA ILE A 72 21.71 3.02 2.10
C ILE A 72 23.10 2.48 2.51
N GLN A 73 24.16 3.29 2.44
CA GLN A 73 25.50 2.89 2.87
C GLN A 73 25.54 2.58 4.37
N MET A 74 24.83 3.36 5.20
CA MET A 74 24.65 3.09 6.62
C MET A 74 23.92 1.76 6.86
N ALA A 75 22.91 1.44 6.06
CA ALA A 75 22.22 0.15 6.13
C ALA A 75 23.14 -1.02 5.75
N ASP A 76 24.00 -0.87 4.74
CA ASP A 76 25.00 -1.87 4.38
C ASP A 76 25.98 -2.15 5.53
N GLU A 77 26.42 -1.11 6.25
CA GLU A 77 27.23 -1.30 7.48
C GLU A 77 26.48 -2.01 8.59
N TYR A 78 25.17 -1.75 8.74
CA TYR A 78 24.36 -2.49 9.71
C TYR A 78 24.29 -3.99 9.37
N ILE A 79 24.17 -4.34 8.08
CA ILE A 79 24.23 -5.74 7.63
C ILE A 79 25.58 -6.37 7.98
N ILE A 80 26.69 -5.67 7.73
CA ILE A 80 28.05 -6.14 8.09
C ILE A 80 28.18 -6.35 9.61
N SER A 81 27.61 -5.44 10.41
CA SER A 81 27.59 -5.52 11.87
C SER A 81 26.64 -6.59 12.43
N LYS A 82 25.88 -7.29 11.57
CA LYS A 82 24.84 -8.27 11.90
C LYS A 82 23.62 -7.71 12.65
N ASP A 83 23.41 -6.40 12.62
CA ASP A 83 22.20 -5.75 13.13
C ASP A 83 21.17 -5.61 12.00
N TYR A 84 20.58 -6.75 11.63
CA TYR A 84 19.67 -6.84 10.49
C TYR A 84 18.34 -6.11 10.70
N GLY A 85 17.91 -5.95 11.96
CA GLY A 85 16.67 -5.23 12.30
C GLY A 85 16.76 -3.75 11.95
N LYS A 86 17.83 -3.07 12.38
CA LYS A 86 18.04 -1.66 12.02
C LYS A 86 18.28 -1.46 10.53
N ALA A 87 19.01 -2.39 9.91
CA ALA A 87 19.19 -2.38 8.46
C ALA A 87 17.83 -2.43 7.74
N LEU A 88 16.97 -3.39 8.11
CA LEU A 88 15.64 -3.54 7.52
C LEU A 88 14.82 -2.26 7.62
N THR A 89 14.78 -1.62 8.80
CA THR A 89 14.05 -0.35 9.00
C THR A 89 14.55 0.78 8.09
N LEU A 90 15.88 0.91 7.93
CA LEU A 90 16.44 1.93 7.04
C LEU A 90 16.14 1.63 5.57
N LEU A 91 16.24 0.36 5.16
CA LEU A 91 15.97 -0.06 3.79
C LEU A 91 14.50 0.16 3.42
N THR A 92 13.55 -0.24 4.29
CA THR A 92 12.11 -0.08 4.04
C THR A 92 11.69 1.39 3.99
N HIS A 93 12.27 2.24 4.85
CA HIS A 93 12.04 3.69 4.80
C HIS A 93 12.57 4.31 3.49
N MET A 94 13.73 3.86 2.99
CA MET A 94 14.30 4.38 1.74
C MET A 94 13.53 3.88 0.49
N LEU A 95 12.97 2.67 0.51
CA LEU A 95 12.19 2.14 -0.61
C LEU A 95 11.03 3.07 -1.00
N TRP A 96 10.33 3.66 -0.03
CA TRP A 96 9.20 4.58 -0.28
C TRP A 96 9.57 5.75 -1.19
N ASP A 97 10.72 6.39 -0.93
CA ASP A 97 11.24 7.51 -1.72
C ASP A 97 11.51 7.09 -3.18
N TYR A 98 12.10 5.90 -3.38
CA TYR A 98 12.43 5.41 -4.73
C TYR A 98 11.20 4.92 -5.51
N ARG A 99 10.19 4.39 -4.82
CA ARG A 99 8.89 4.00 -5.43
C ARG A 99 8.22 5.20 -6.08
N ILE A 100 8.17 6.33 -5.38
CA ILE A 100 7.59 7.58 -5.91
C ILE A 100 8.35 8.04 -7.17
N GLU A 101 9.68 7.94 -7.17
CA GLU A 101 10.52 8.33 -8.30
C GLU A 101 10.58 7.27 -9.43
N LYS A 102 10.00 6.08 -9.22
CA LYS A 102 9.98 4.94 -10.16
C LYS A 102 11.39 4.46 -10.57
N TRP A 103 12.35 4.48 -9.64
CA TRP A 103 13.74 4.04 -9.89
C TRP A 103 13.89 2.52 -9.77
N TRP A 104 13.25 1.78 -10.67
CA TRP A 104 13.06 0.33 -10.57
C TRP A 104 14.34 -0.48 -10.34
N ASN A 105 15.45 -0.16 -11.02
CA ASN A 105 16.71 -0.89 -10.85
C ASN A 105 17.27 -0.77 -9.43
N ILE A 106 17.18 0.41 -8.83
CA ILE A 106 17.64 0.65 -7.46
C ILE A 106 16.69 -0.06 -6.48
N ILE A 107 15.38 0.03 -6.73
CA ILE A 107 14.37 -0.70 -5.96
C ILE A 107 14.69 -2.19 -5.98
N SER A 108 14.91 -2.81 -7.15
CA SER A 108 15.24 -4.24 -7.26
C SER A 108 16.43 -4.62 -6.37
N SER A 109 17.52 -3.87 -6.46
CA SER A 109 18.73 -4.15 -5.66
C SER A 109 18.49 -3.97 -4.14
N LEU A 110 17.72 -2.95 -3.77
CA LEU A 110 17.43 -2.61 -2.37
C LEU A 110 16.44 -3.61 -1.76
N LEU A 111 15.47 -4.05 -2.55
CA LEU A 111 14.46 -5.03 -2.18
C LEU A 111 15.09 -6.39 -1.91
N LEU A 112 16.03 -6.86 -2.74
CA LEU A 112 16.79 -8.08 -2.49
C LEU A 112 17.53 -8.02 -1.14
N LYS A 113 18.19 -6.89 -0.84
CA LYS A 113 18.86 -6.69 0.46
C LYS A 113 17.86 -6.68 1.62
N ALA A 114 16.72 -6.03 1.44
CA ALA A 114 15.66 -5.95 2.45
C ALA A 114 15.02 -7.32 2.73
N ILE A 115 14.75 -8.12 1.69
CA ILE A 115 14.24 -9.50 1.81
C ILE A 115 15.23 -10.37 2.57
N LYS A 116 16.54 -10.29 2.25
CA LYS A 116 17.58 -10.99 3.01
C LYS A 116 17.58 -10.58 4.49
N CYS A 117 17.44 -9.29 4.80
CA CYS A 117 17.35 -8.82 6.19
C CYS A 117 16.06 -9.30 6.89
N ALA A 118 14.93 -9.28 6.19
CA ALA A 118 13.65 -9.78 6.70
C ALA A 118 13.70 -11.28 7.00
N TYR A 119 14.34 -12.07 6.12
CA TYR A 119 14.61 -13.48 6.34
C TYR A 119 15.48 -13.71 7.58
N LEU A 120 16.59 -12.98 7.73
CA LEU A 120 17.51 -13.14 8.85
C LEU A 120 16.92 -12.73 10.21
N THR A 121 15.95 -11.80 10.20
CA THR A 121 15.22 -11.36 11.40
C THR A 121 13.95 -12.17 11.67
N ALA A 122 13.57 -13.07 10.76
CA ALA A 122 12.29 -13.79 10.76
C ALA A 122 11.05 -12.87 10.92
N ASN A 123 11.11 -11.67 10.34
CA ASN A 123 9.98 -10.75 10.35
C ASN A 123 8.99 -11.14 9.23
N LEU A 124 7.97 -11.92 9.61
CA LEU A 124 6.90 -12.40 8.73
C LEU A 124 6.23 -11.28 7.92
N GLN A 125 5.91 -10.16 8.57
CA GLN A 125 5.15 -9.08 7.97
C GLN A 125 5.96 -8.44 6.83
N ASP A 126 7.18 -7.99 7.14
CA ASP A 126 8.04 -7.34 6.15
C ASP A 126 8.48 -8.32 5.07
N TYR A 127 8.71 -9.60 5.41
CA TYR A 127 9.07 -10.62 4.42
C TYR A 127 7.98 -10.81 3.37
N ILE A 128 6.72 -11.00 3.78
CA ILE A 128 5.59 -11.17 2.85
C ILE A 128 5.37 -9.90 2.00
N MET A 129 5.41 -8.72 2.62
CA MET A 129 5.22 -7.46 1.90
C MET A 129 6.31 -7.22 0.84
N LEU A 130 7.58 -7.42 1.20
CA LEU A 130 8.72 -7.19 0.30
C LEU A 130 8.79 -8.25 -0.81
N THR A 131 8.45 -9.51 -0.53
CA THR A 131 8.39 -10.58 -1.55
C THR A 131 7.24 -10.36 -2.53
N LEU A 132 6.05 -9.94 -2.06
CA LEU A 132 4.95 -9.56 -2.94
C LEU A 132 5.31 -8.38 -3.86
N GLU A 133 6.08 -7.41 -3.37
CA GLU A 133 6.62 -6.34 -4.23
C GLU A 133 7.63 -6.92 -5.25
N ALA A 134 8.53 -7.81 -4.83
CA ALA A 134 9.60 -8.42 -5.66
C ALA A 134 9.06 -9.16 -6.89
N LEU A 135 7.92 -9.82 -6.71
CA LEU A 135 7.24 -10.59 -7.74
C LEU A 135 6.57 -9.71 -8.80
N GLY A 136 6.50 -8.39 -8.61
CA GLY A 136 5.93 -7.46 -9.57
C GLY A 136 6.67 -7.41 -10.92
N GLU A 137 5.94 -7.07 -11.97
CA GLU A 137 6.45 -6.96 -13.35
C GLU A 137 7.55 -5.91 -13.50
N HIS A 138 7.43 -4.77 -12.80
CA HIS A 138 8.37 -3.65 -12.93
C HIS A 138 9.75 -3.90 -12.34
N ILE A 139 9.91 -4.97 -11.56
CA ILE A 139 11.14 -5.28 -10.85
C ILE A 139 12.03 -6.19 -11.70
N GLY A 140 13.23 -5.71 -12.01
CA GLY A 140 14.22 -6.36 -12.87
C GLY A 140 14.99 -7.51 -12.21
N ILE A 141 14.31 -8.36 -11.44
CA ILE A 141 14.87 -9.61 -10.88
C ILE A 141 14.70 -10.73 -11.93
N PRO A 142 15.71 -11.60 -12.14
CA PRO A 142 15.59 -12.70 -13.09
C PRO A 142 14.48 -13.69 -12.70
N ALA A 143 13.90 -14.37 -13.69
CA ALA A 143 12.74 -15.25 -13.49
C ALA A 143 13.04 -16.45 -12.56
N GLU A 144 14.28 -16.96 -12.59
CA GLU A 144 14.73 -18.04 -11.71
C GLU A 144 14.65 -17.63 -10.23
N ASP A 145 15.22 -16.47 -9.88
CA ASP A 145 15.14 -15.92 -8.52
C ASP A 145 13.69 -15.60 -8.12
N LYS A 146 12.86 -15.11 -9.06
CA LYS A 146 11.42 -14.89 -8.78
C LYS A 146 10.68 -16.20 -8.48
N THR A 147 11.10 -17.32 -9.07
CA THR A 147 10.50 -18.64 -8.82
C THR A 147 10.81 -19.09 -7.39
N ILE A 148 12.08 -18.98 -6.99
CA ILE A 148 12.52 -19.31 -5.62
C ILE A 148 11.79 -18.44 -4.59
N MET A 149 11.66 -17.14 -4.85
CA MET A 149 10.91 -16.23 -3.96
C MET A 149 9.43 -16.58 -3.86
N TYR A 150 8.81 -16.98 -4.97
CA TYR A 150 7.40 -17.40 -4.98
C TYR A 150 7.21 -18.70 -4.20
N ASP A 151 8.09 -19.68 -4.36
CA ASP A 151 8.06 -20.94 -3.62
C ASP A 151 8.28 -20.68 -2.12
N ASN A 152 9.23 -19.81 -1.77
CA ASN A 152 9.44 -19.38 -0.38
C ASN A 152 8.23 -18.66 0.22
N LEU A 153 7.56 -17.79 -0.55
CA LEU A 153 6.32 -17.16 -0.14
C LEU A 153 5.24 -18.22 0.14
N CYS A 154 5.07 -19.18 -0.77
CA CYS A 154 4.14 -20.30 -0.59
C CYS A 154 4.48 -21.13 0.65
N ASN A 155 5.76 -21.39 0.90
CA ASN A 155 6.21 -22.12 2.09
C ASN A 155 5.83 -21.35 3.37
N VAL A 156 6.11 -20.06 3.43
CA VAL A 156 5.75 -19.20 4.58
C VAL A 156 4.23 -19.17 4.80
N LEU A 157 3.45 -19.03 3.71
CA LEU A 157 1.99 -19.09 3.73
C LEU A 157 1.44 -20.45 4.20
N ASN A 158 2.17 -21.54 3.97
CA ASN A 158 1.82 -22.89 4.43
C ASN A 158 2.45 -23.26 5.78
N ARG A 159 2.99 -22.28 6.53
CA ARG A 159 3.73 -22.47 7.79
C ARG A 159 4.95 -23.40 7.69
N GLN A 160 5.54 -23.49 6.50
CA GLN A 160 6.79 -24.20 6.24
C GLN A 160 7.96 -23.23 6.31
N LEU A 161 9.16 -23.77 6.58
CA LEU A 161 10.37 -22.97 6.64
C LEU A 161 10.75 -22.51 5.22
N PRO A 162 11.00 -21.21 5.01
CA PRO A 162 11.55 -20.74 3.73
C PRO A 162 12.96 -21.27 3.52
N GLU A 163 13.30 -21.58 2.27
CA GLU A 163 14.66 -21.94 1.88
C GLU A 163 15.60 -20.73 2.06
N PRO A 164 16.89 -20.96 2.38
CA PRO A 164 17.83 -19.87 2.58
C PRO A 164 18.01 -19.04 1.31
N GLU A 165 17.87 -17.72 1.44
CA GLU A 165 18.15 -16.77 0.36
C GLU A 165 19.62 -16.87 -0.10
N ASN A 166 19.86 -16.59 -1.39
CA ASN A 166 21.17 -16.69 -2.02
C ASN A 166 22.24 -15.82 -1.31
N ASP A 167 23.49 -16.31 -1.29
CA ASP A 167 24.69 -15.64 -0.75
C ASP A 167 24.71 -15.39 0.77
N LEU A 168 23.97 -16.17 1.58
CA LEU A 168 23.99 -16.04 3.04
C LEU A 168 25.06 -16.91 3.71
N PRO A 169 25.83 -16.39 4.70
CA PRO A 169 26.75 -17.19 5.48
C PRO A 169 26.02 -18.29 6.29
N PRO A 170 26.57 -19.53 6.38
CA PRO A 170 25.87 -20.66 7.00
C PRO A 170 25.54 -20.44 8.48
N SER A 171 26.36 -19.67 9.21
CA SER A 171 26.11 -19.32 10.61
C SER A 171 24.90 -18.40 10.79
N CYS A 172 24.62 -17.53 9.82
CA CYS A 172 23.48 -16.63 9.87
C CYS A 172 22.18 -17.38 9.53
N VAL A 173 22.25 -18.33 8.59
CA VAL A 173 21.13 -19.20 8.21
C VAL A 173 20.65 -20.06 9.40
N GLN A 174 21.56 -20.65 10.16
CA GLN A 174 21.19 -21.45 11.34
C GLN A 174 20.42 -20.63 12.39
N ASN A 175 20.88 -19.40 12.66
CA ASN A 175 20.18 -18.49 13.56
C ASN A 175 18.80 -18.10 13.01
N ALA A 176 18.71 -17.78 11.72
CA ALA A 176 17.45 -17.44 11.06
C ALA A 176 16.44 -18.59 11.16
N ILE A 177 16.84 -19.83 10.91
CA ILE A 177 15.97 -21.01 11.03
C ILE A 177 15.38 -21.11 12.45
N SER A 178 16.18 -20.87 13.49
CA SER A 178 15.69 -20.90 14.87
C SER A 178 14.64 -19.81 15.14
N HIS A 179 14.82 -18.61 14.57
CA HIS A 179 13.86 -17.51 14.68
C HIS A 179 12.57 -17.80 13.90
N TRP A 180 12.67 -18.37 12.69
CA TRP A 180 11.51 -18.77 11.90
C TRP A 180 10.68 -19.86 12.57
N GLN A 181 11.33 -20.86 13.18
CA GLN A 181 10.63 -21.88 13.96
C GLN A 181 9.81 -21.28 15.10
N GLN A 182 10.37 -20.30 15.82
CA GLN A 182 9.66 -19.58 16.88
C GLN A 182 8.48 -18.77 16.33
N ALA A 183 8.69 -18.04 15.22
CA ALA A 183 7.66 -17.22 14.60
C ALA A 183 6.46 -18.05 14.10
N LEU A 184 6.73 -19.20 13.47
CA LEU A 184 5.73 -20.10 12.88
C LEU A 184 4.95 -20.96 13.90
N THR A 185 5.50 -21.18 15.10
CA THR A 185 4.87 -21.98 16.17
C THR A 185 3.70 -21.24 16.85
N SER A 186 3.50 -19.96 16.55
CA SER A 186 2.40 -19.17 17.12
C SER A 186 1.02 -19.75 16.73
N GLN A 187 0.18 -20.03 17.73
CA GLN A 187 -1.02 -20.89 17.60
C GLN A 187 -2.13 -20.31 16.70
N SER A 188 -2.21 -18.99 16.54
CA SER A 188 -3.13 -18.34 15.62
C SER A 188 -2.44 -17.12 15.01
N LEU A 189 -2.13 -17.19 13.73
CA LEU A 189 -1.49 -16.10 13.01
C LEU A 189 -2.55 -15.49 12.10
N GLN A 190 -3.00 -14.29 12.44
CA GLN A 190 -3.82 -13.45 11.56
C GLN A 190 -2.99 -12.21 11.26
N LEU A 191 -2.57 -12.05 10.01
CA LEU A 191 -1.80 -10.91 9.56
C LEU A 191 -2.65 -10.07 8.63
N THR A 192 -2.79 -8.78 8.95
CA THR A 192 -3.37 -7.79 8.02
C THR A 192 -2.26 -6.88 7.54
N LEU A 193 -1.94 -6.94 6.25
CA LEU A 193 -0.86 -6.21 5.60
C LEU A 193 -1.42 -4.99 4.89
N GLU A 194 -0.96 -3.80 5.25
CA GLU A 194 -1.35 -2.55 4.60
C GLU A 194 -0.54 -2.36 3.31
N MET A 195 -1.21 -2.47 2.17
CA MET A 195 -0.60 -2.45 0.83
C MET A 195 -0.48 -1.04 0.24
N GLY A 196 -1.06 -0.02 0.88
CA GLY A 196 -1.12 1.34 0.35
C GLY A 196 0.22 2.08 0.24
N ALA A 197 1.28 1.61 0.89
CA ALA A 197 2.61 2.24 0.87
C ALA A 197 3.63 1.53 -0.04
N MET A 198 3.21 0.49 -0.77
CA MET A 198 4.06 -0.31 -1.65
C MET A 198 3.45 -0.45 -3.05
N VAL A 199 4.26 -0.88 -4.01
CA VAL A 199 3.79 -1.26 -5.34
C VAL A 199 3.73 -2.79 -5.36
N SER A 200 2.54 -3.36 -5.13
CA SER A 200 2.37 -4.80 -5.00
C SER A 200 2.33 -5.50 -6.37
N CYS A 201 2.62 -6.81 -6.42
CA CYS A 201 2.35 -7.65 -7.58
C CYS A 201 0.85 -7.79 -7.92
N VAL A 202 -0.06 -7.36 -7.04
CA VAL A 202 -1.49 -7.26 -7.34
C VAL A 202 -1.89 -5.79 -7.34
N ASP A 203 -2.42 -5.32 -8.48
CA ASP A 203 -2.99 -3.98 -8.60
C ASP A 203 -4.50 -4.04 -8.32
N CYS A 204 -4.95 -3.22 -7.36
CA CYS A 204 -6.32 -3.23 -6.85
C CYS A 204 -6.95 -1.84 -6.96
N LYS A 205 -7.99 -1.73 -7.78
CA LYS A 205 -8.77 -0.49 -7.98
C LYS A 205 -10.22 -0.69 -7.56
N GLY A 206 -10.73 0.21 -6.72
CA GLY A 206 -12.13 0.28 -6.33
C GLY A 206 -12.83 1.45 -6.99
N ARG A 207 -14.06 1.24 -7.47
CA ARG A 207 -14.86 2.27 -8.13
C ARG A 207 -16.33 2.15 -7.75
N PHE A 208 -16.89 3.20 -7.16
CA PHE A 208 -18.35 3.39 -7.16
C PHE A 208 -18.84 3.63 -8.58
N VAL A 209 -19.92 2.96 -8.98
CA VAL A 209 -20.46 3.09 -10.35
C VAL A 209 -21.03 4.49 -10.59
N LYS A 210 -21.56 5.13 -9.54
CA LYS A 210 -22.10 6.49 -9.58
C LYS A 210 -21.45 7.39 -8.52
N ASN A 211 -21.40 8.69 -8.82
CA ASN A 211 -20.99 9.74 -7.87
C ASN A 211 -22.04 9.98 -6.79
N GLU A 212 -23.30 9.74 -7.12
CA GLU A 212 -24.45 9.99 -6.26
C GLU A 212 -25.42 8.80 -6.40
N TYR A 213 -25.91 8.32 -5.26
CA TYR A 213 -26.93 7.29 -5.17
C TYR A 213 -28.13 7.83 -4.41
N GLU A 214 -29.34 7.57 -4.90
CA GLU A 214 -30.55 7.87 -4.14
C GLU A 214 -30.65 6.93 -2.93
N ALA A 215 -31.23 7.39 -1.82
CA ALA A 215 -31.38 6.58 -0.60
C ALA A 215 -32.13 5.26 -0.78
N ASP A 216 -32.97 5.16 -1.81
CA ASP A 216 -33.73 3.96 -2.15
C ASP A 216 -33.02 3.05 -3.18
N GLU A 217 -31.89 3.50 -3.74
CA GLU A 217 -31.10 2.78 -4.74
C GLU A 217 -30.00 1.91 -4.09
N ASP A 218 -29.74 0.74 -4.67
CA ASP A 218 -28.63 -0.12 -4.24
C ASP A 218 -27.28 0.46 -4.71
N VAL A 219 -26.40 0.71 -3.75
CA VAL A 219 -25.04 1.18 -4.01
C VAL A 219 -24.22 0.03 -4.59
N THR A 220 -23.63 0.26 -5.75
CA THR A 220 -22.82 -0.73 -6.47
C THR A 220 -21.36 -0.30 -6.49
N VAL A 221 -20.48 -1.19 -6.02
CA VAL A 221 -19.02 -1.02 -6.04
C VAL A 221 -18.40 -2.05 -6.96
N GLU A 222 -17.61 -1.60 -7.92
CA GLU A 222 -16.78 -2.43 -8.78
C GLU A 222 -15.35 -2.50 -8.22
N ILE A 223 -14.85 -3.72 -8.03
CA ILE A 223 -13.46 -4.00 -7.68
C ILE A 223 -12.78 -4.58 -8.92
N TYR A 224 -11.63 -4.02 -9.27
CA TYR A 224 -10.78 -4.51 -10.33
C TYR A 224 -9.46 -5.00 -9.73
N LEU A 225 -9.12 -6.25 -9.99
CA LEU A 225 -7.85 -6.85 -9.60
C LEU A 225 -7.06 -7.21 -10.85
N LYS A 226 -5.80 -6.81 -10.92
CA LYS A 226 -4.85 -7.20 -11.99
C LYS A 226 -3.63 -7.83 -11.35
N SER A 227 -3.28 -9.05 -11.77
CA SER A 227 -2.04 -9.69 -11.36
C SER A 227 -0.91 -9.22 -12.27
N LEU A 228 0.13 -8.64 -11.67
CA LEU A 228 1.42 -8.29 -12.29
C LEU A 228 2.48 -9.35 -11.99
N CYS A 229 2.08 -10.46 -11.35
CA CYS A 229 2.95 -11.59 -11.02
C CYS A 229 3.06 -12.54 -12.22
N LEU A 230 4.18 -13.25 -12.33
CA LEU A 230 4.34 -14.36 -13.29
C LEU A 230 3.59 -15.62 -12.86
N PHE A 231 3.31 -15.76 -11.57
CA PHE A 231 2.72 -16.95 -10.95
C PHE A 231 1.25 -16.69 -10.56
N PRO A 232 0.41 -17.74 -10.53
CA PRO A 232 -0.98 -17.60 -10.14
C PRO A 232 -1.12 -17.28 -8.64
N ILE A 233 -2.01 -16.35 -8.29
CA ILE A 233 -2.31 -16.01 -6.89
C ILE A 233 -3.73 -16.48 -6.57
N ASN A 234 -3.87 -17.33 -5.56
CA ASN A 234 -5.16 -17.84 -5.11
C ASN A 234 -5.71 -16.99 -3.97
N LEU A 235 -6.97 -16.56 -4.11
CA LEU A 235 -7.69 -15.77 -3.11
C LEU A 235 -8.88 -16.57 -2.58
N LEU A 236 -9.02 -16.60 -1.25
CA LEU A 236 -10.13 -17.25 -0.57
C LEU A 236 -11.35 -16.34 -0.47
N ARG A 237 -11.12 -15.06 -0.16
CA ARG A 237 -12.18 -14.09 0.10
C ARG A 237 -11.75 -12.69 -0.32
N ILE A 238 -12.70 -11.95 -0.90
CA ILE A 238 -12.55 -10.53 -1.22
C ILE A 238 -13.64 -9.79 -0.45
N SER A 239 -13.25 -8.77 0.33
CA SER A 239 -14.20 -7.90 1.02
C SER A 239 -13.81 -6.43 0.88
N ILE A 240 -14.82 -5.56 1.01
CA ILE A 240 -14.68 -4.11 0.96
C ILE A 240 -15.01 -3.57 2.35
N LEU A 241 -14.13 -2.72 2.88
CA LEU A 241 -14.37 -1.94 4.08
C LEU A 241 -14.87 -0.56 3.68
N ILE A 242 -16.11 -0.27 4.07
CA ILE A 242 -16.81 0.95 3.73
C ILE A 242 -17.03 1.75 5.02
N ASN A 243 -16.78 3.05 4.97
CA ASN A 243 -17.09 3.97 6.06
C ASN A 243 -18.29 4.84 5.66
N ILE A 244 -19.32 4.84 6.50
CA ILE A 244 -20.53 5.68 6.34
C ILE A 244 -20.71 6.45 7.64
N ALA A 245 -20.57 7.78 7.60
CA ALA A 245 -20.78 8.66 8.76
C ALA A 245 -20.04 8.23 10.05
N GLY A 246 -18.88 7.58 9.92
CA GLY A 246 -18.07 7.07 11.04
C GLY A 246 -18.34 5.62 11.45
N SER A 247 -19.32 4.95 10.83
CA SER A 247 -19.58 3.52 11.00
C SER A 247 -18.87 2.71 9.90
N ASN A 248 -17.98 1.81 10.32
CA ASN A 248 -17.29 0.90 9.40
C ASN A 248 -18.13 -0.36 9.15
N SER A 249 -18.44 -0.64 7.90
CA SER A 249 -19.14 -1.85 7.45
C SER A 249 -18.24 -2.66 6.52
N GLU A 250 -18.25 -3.99 6.68
CA GLU A 250 -17.58 -4.91 5.78
C GLU A 250 -18.61 -5.54 4.83
N CYS A 251 -18.37 -5.41 3.52
CA CYS A 251 -19.18 -6.03 2.48
C CYS A 251 -18.36 -7.08 1.74
N VAL A 252 -18.79 -8.34 1.79
CA VAL A 252 -18.09 -9.45 1.11
C VAL A 252 -18.57 -9.57 -0.32
N VAL A 253 -17.65 -9.84 -1.24
CA VAL A 253 -17.99 -10.19 -2.61
C VAL A 253 -18.62 -11.58 -2.61
N ASN A 254 -19.92 -11.65 -2.90
CA ASN A 254 -20.63 -12.92 -3.06
C ASN A 254 -20.30 -13.54 -4.43
N SER A 255 -19.18 -14.24 -4.52
CA SER A 255 -19.00 -15.28 -5.55
C SER A 255 -19.81 -16.50 -5.10
N GLY A 256 -20.63 -17.07 -5.98
CA GLY A 256 -21.40 -18.27 -5.64
C GLY A 256 -20.46 -19.39 -5.18
N SER A 257 -20.70 -19.94 -3.98
CA SER A 257 -19.91 -21.00 -3.34
C SER A 257 -18.45 -20.63 -2.99
N ASN A 258 -17.83 -21.38 -2.06
CA ASN A 258 -16.43 -21.24 -1.61
C ASN A 258 -15.42 -21.57 -2.74
N GLU A 259 -15.59 -21.01 -3.94
CA GLU A 259 -14.66 -21.16 -5.05
C GLU A 259 -13.44 -20.27 -4.82
N ILE A 260 -12.26 -20.88 -4.88
CA ILE A 260 -10.98 -20.19 -4.82
C ILE A 260 -10.85 -19.32 -6.08
N ILE A 261 -10.59 -18.03 -5.90
CA ILE A 261 -10.41 -17.08 -6.99
C ILE A 261 -8.93 -17.07 -7.36
N THR A 262 -8.58 -17.74 -8.46
CA THR A 262 -7.20 -17.71 -9.00
C THR A 262 -7.01 -16.52 -9.93
N LEU A 263 -5.98 -15.70 -9.70
CA LEU A 263 -5.53 -14.63 -10.60
C LEU A 263 -4.31 -15.11 -11.39
N ASN A 264 -4.46 -15.34 -12.70
CA ASN A 264 -3.33 -15.73 -13.54
C ASN A 264 -2.45 -14.52 -13.92
N SER A 265 -1.25 -14.81 -14.45
CA SER A 265 -0.30 -13.77 -14.85
C SER A 265 -0.92 -12.80 -15.87
N ASN A 266 -0.80 -11.50 -15.61
CA ASN A 266 -1.38 -10.45 -16.44
C ASN A 266 -2.87 -10.64 -16.73
N GLU A 267 -3.62 -11.28 -15.83
CA GLU A 267 -5.07 -11.36 -15.89
C GLU A 267 -5.70 -10.25 -15.06
N ALA A 268 -6.74 -9.62 -15.60
CA ALA A 268 -7.55 -8.64 -14.88
C ALA A 268 -8.96 -9.22 -14.66
N LYS A 269 -9.42 -9.24 -13.41
CA LYS A 269 -10.77 -9.69 -13.03
C LYS A 269 -11.56 -8.54 -12.40
N ARG A 270 -12.86 -8.51 -12.70
CA ARG A 270 -13.82 -7.56 -12.13
C ARG A 270 -14.76 -8.30 -11.18
N PHE A 271 -14.95 -7.75 -10.00
CA PHE A 271 -15.93 -8.18 -9.01
C PHE A 271 -16.89 -7.01 -8.72
N CYS A 272 -18.15 -7.33 -8.44
CA CYS A 272 -19.15 -6.33 -8.12
C CYS A 272 -19.78 -6.67 -6.77
N VAL A 273 -19.95 -5.65 -5.93
CA VAL A 273 -20.65 -5.76 -4.65
C VAL A 273 -21.79 -4.75 -4.66
N THR A 274 -22.99 -5.22 -4.32
CA THR A 274 -24.18 -4.38 -4.17
C THR A 274 -24.65 -4.45 -2.72
N PHE A 275 -24.92 -3.30 -2.13
CA PHE A 275 -25.51 -3.20 -0.80
C PHE A 275 -26.47 -2.02 -0.76
N ARG A 276 -27.45 -2.10 0.14
CA ARG A 276 -28.47 -1.06 0.28
C ARG A 276 -28.09 -0.10 1.42
N PRO A 277 -28.01 1.22 1.17
CA PRO A 277 -27.74 2.19 2.23
C PRO A 277 -28.93 2.28 3.19
N ASP A 278 -28.66 2.57 4.46
CA ASP A 278 -29.72 2.82 5.45
C ASP A 278 -30.33 4.23 5.19
N PRO A 279 -31.67 4.38 5.20
CA PRO A 279 -32.35 5.67 5.02
C PRO A 279 -31.94 6.77 6.02
N SER A 280 -31.32 6.43 7.14
CA SER A 280 -30.77 7.40 8.09
C SER A 280 -29.47 8.08 7.63
N ASN A 281 -28.84 7.58 6.55
CA ASN A 281 -27.57 8.08 6.03
C ASN A 281 -27.72 9.05 4.84
N VAL A 282 -28.91 9.61 4.62
CA VAL A 282 -29.14 10.65 3.61
C VAL A 282 -28.22 11.84 3.90
N ASP A 283 -27.62 12.40 2.85
CA ASP A 283 -26.63 13.50 2.87
C ASP A 283 -25.24 13.14 3.43
N ASN A 284 -24.98 11.87 3.73
CA ASN A 284 -23.64 11.41 4.13
C ASN A 284 -22.80 10.94 2.93
N GLU A 285 -21.50 11.18 3.01
CA GLU A 285 -20.51 10.61 2.09
C GLU A 285 -20.17 9.17 2.51
N ILE A 286 -20.17 8.26 1.53
CA ILE A 286 -19.66 6.91 1.66
C ILE A 286 -18.23 6.87 1.14
N GLN A 287 -17.31 6.30 1.91
CA GLN A 287 -15.91 6.16 1.51
C GLN A 287 -15.44 4.69 1.56
N ILE A 288 -14.69 4.26 0.55
CA ILE A 288 -13.95 2.99 0.56
C ILE A 288 -12.71 3.19 1.44
N ASN A 289 -12.73 2.62 2.65
CA ASN A 289 -11.60 2.66 3.59
C ASN A 289 -10.52 1.64 3.20
N GLY A 290 -10.92 0.53 2.58
CA GLY A 290 -9.98 -0.39 1.95
C GLY A 290 -10.64 -1.62 1.35
N ILE A 291 -9.88 -2.34 0.54
CA ILE A 291 -10.27 -3.61 -0.08
C ILE A 291 -9.38 -4.69 0.52
N GLN A 292 -9.98 -5.67 1.18
CA GLN A 292 -9.28 -6.78 1.81
C GLN A 292 -9.31 -8.00 0.89
N LEU A 293 -8.12 -8.53 0.58
CA LEU A 293 -7.94 -9.78 -0.14
C LEU A 293 -7.35 -10.81 0.82
N GLN A 294 -8.09 -11.88 1.09
CA GLN A 294 -7.59 -13.01 1.85
C GLN A 294 -6.90 -13.98 0.91
N ILE A 295 -5.60 -14.19 1.09
CA ILE A 295 -4.83 -15.18 0.32
C ILE A 295 -5.22 -16.58 0.77
N ASP A 296 -5.34 -17.49 -0.18
CA ASP A 296 -5.55 -18.91 0.10
C ASP A 296 -4.23 -19.61 0.46
N ASN A 297 -4.27 -20.36 1.56
CA ASN A 297 -3.16 -21.13 2.09
C ASN A 297 -3.58 -22.61 2.11
N ASN A 298 -3.41 -23.30 0.99
CA ASN A 298 -3.77 -24.71 0.73
C ASN A 298 -3.74 -25.62 1.99
N ASN A 299 -4.84 -25.66 2.74
CA ASN A 299 -5.13 -26.49 3.94
C ASN A 299 -4.64 -25.99 5.32
N ALA A 300 -4.06 -24.80 5.47
CA ALA A 300 -3.72 -24.25 6.78
C ALA A 300 -4.83 -23.32 7.28
N THR A 301 -5.84 -23.87 7.97
CA THR A 301 -6.96 -23.09 8.55
C THR A 301 -6.52 -22.02 9.56
N ASP A 302 -5.29 -22.12 10.06
CA ASP A 302 -4.82 -21.37 11.22
C ASP A 302 -3.90 -20.19 10.85
N PHE A 303 -3.52 -20.02 9.58
CA PHE A 303 -2.77 -18.84 9.12
C PHE A 303 -3.57 -18.05 8.09
N ILE A 304 -4.05 -16.88 8.48
CA ILE A 304 -4.85 -16.01 7.63
C ILE A 304 -4.02 -14.77 7.30
N VAL A 305 -3.81 -14.54 6.01
CA VAL A 305 -3.13 -13.34 5.50
C VAL A 305 -4.13 -12.50 4.71
N ASN A 306 -4.43 -11.32 5.25
CA ASN A 306 -5.31 -10.33 4.64
C ASN A 306 -4.46 -9.19 4.08
N LEU A 307 -4.54 -8.97 2.77
CA LEU A 307 -3.94 -7.82 2.10
C LEU A 307 -4.96 -6.69 2.03
N LYS A 308 -4.70 -5.56 2.69
CA LYS A 308 -5.58 -4.39 2.67
C LYS A 308 -5.05 -3.34 1.70
N PHE A 309 -5.79 -3.11 0.62
CA PHE A 309 -5.50 -2.10 -0.40
C PHE A 309 -6.35 -0.84 -0.18
N SER A 310 -5.85 0.33 -0.57
CA SER A 310 -6.62 1.59 -0.52
C SER A 310 -7.67 1.70 -1.64
N GLY A 311 -7.58 0.85 -2.68
CA GLY A 311 -8.45 0.90 -3.85
C GLY A 311 -8.08 1.97 -4.88
N GLN A 312 -6.99 2.72 -4.68
CA GLN A 312 -6.51 3.72 -5.65
C GLN A 312 -5.63 3.11 -6.76
N GLY A 313 -5.24 1.84 -6.62
CA GLY A 313 -4.28 1.16 -7.47
C GLY A 313 -2.81 1.48 -7.15
N ASN A 314 -1.91 0.87 -7.91
CA ASN A 314 -0.45 0.98 -7.73
C ASN A 314 0.16 2.33 -8.19
N ASP A 315 -0.61 3.18 -8.89
CA ASP A 315 -0.16 4.50 -9.34
C ASP A 315 -0.27 5.51 -8.19
N LEU A 316 0.65 5.41 -7.22
CA LEU A 316 0.67 6.15 -5.95
C LEU A 316 0.71 7.68 -6.07
N ASN A 317 0.90 8.24 -7.26
CA ASN A 317 0.81 9.66 -7.58
C ASN A 317 0.88 9.82 -9.11
N SER A 318 -0.19 9.55 -9.85
CA SER A 318 -0.24 9.88 -11.29
C SER A 318 -0.21 11.41 -11.46
N THR A 319 0.99 11.99 -11.51
CA THR A 319 1.24 13.44 -11.62
C THR A 319 0.61 14.06 -12.88
N TYR A 320 0.21 13.24 -13.86
CA TYR A 320 -0.36 13.69 -15.13
C TYR A 320 -1.57 12.83 -15.53
N ALA A 321 -2.75 13.17 -15.00
CA ALA A 321 -4.01 12.52 -15.38
C ALA A 321 -4.28 12.62 -16.90
N GLU A 322 -3.87 13.73 -17.52
CA GLU A 322 -3.96 14.01 -18.97
C GLU A 322 -3.25 12.98 -19.85
N LEU A 323 -2.17 12.36 -19.35
CA LEU A 323 -1.34 11.42 -20.11
C LEU A 323 -1.85 9.97 -20.06
N GLN A 324 -2.89 9.69 -19.27
CA GLN A 324 -3.46 8.34 -19.16
C GLN A 324 -4.07 7.88 -20.49
N HIS A 325 -4.62 8.82 -21.28
CA HIS A 325 -5.21 8.56 -22.60
C HIS A 325 -4.21 8.07 -23.67
N PHE A 326 -2.89 8.17 -23.42
CA PHE A 326 -1.85 7.72 -24.35
C PHE A 326 -1.27 6.35 -24.01
N ARG A 327 -1.80 5.64 -23.00
CA ARG A 327 -1.35 4.29 -22.66
C ARG A 327 -1.94 3.28 -23.65
N SER A 328 -1.08 2.53 -24.34
CA SER A 328 -1.50 1.45 -25.23
C SER A 328 -2.07 0.29 -24.42
N SER A 329 -3.37 0.04 -24.55
CA SER A 329 -4.04 -1.11 -23.96
C SER A 329 -3.71 -2.39 -24.73
N PRO A 330 -3.40 -3.52 -24.07
CA PRO A 330 -3.34 -4.82 -24.73
C PRO A 330 -4.71 -5.18 -25.32
N ARG A 331 -4.73 -5.72 -26.56
CA ARG A 331 -5.96 -6.00 -27.34
C ARG A 331 -6.99 -6.94 -26.67
N ASN A 332 -6.65 -7.61 -25.58
CA ASN A 332 -7.49 -8.62 -24.90
C ASN A 332 -7.84 -8.27 -23.44
N MET A 333 -7.61 -7.04 -22.98
CA MET A 333 -7.89 -6.66 -21.58
C MET A 333 -9.03 -5.63 -21.52
N PRO A 334 -9.98 -5.71 -20.54
CA PRO A 334 -10.68 -4.51 -20.12
C PRO A 334 -9.61 -3.49 -19.75
N ASP A 335 -9.80 -2.23 -20.13
CA ASP A 335 -8.79 -1.19 -20.16
C ASP A 335 -8.37 -0.77 -18.73
N PHE A 336 -7.74 -1.69 -17.99
CA PHE A 336 -7.49 -1.60 -16.54
C PHE A 336 -6.71 -0.35 -16.21
N ASP A 337 -5.79 0.03 -17.09
CA ASP A 337 -4.97 1.23 -16.95
C ASP A 337 -5.80 2.52 -17.10
N ASN A 338 -6.91 2.49 -17.85
CA ASN A 338 -7.87 3.59 -18.01
C ASN A 338 -9.00 3.60 -16.97
N ILE A 339 -9.11 2.55 -16.14
CA ILE A 339 -10.05 2.54 -15.01
C ILE A 339 -9.54 3.53 -13.96
N LYS A 340 -10.35 4.57 -13.74
CA LYS A 340 -10.18 5.53 -12.64
C LYS A 340 -10.80 4.97 -11.37
N ALA A 341 -10.01 4.94 -10.31
CA ALA A 341 -10.52 4.64 -8.99
C ALA A 341 -11.50 5.75 -8.56
N GLN A 342 -12.60 5.33 -7.93
CA GLN A 342 -13.57 6.22 -7.34
C GLN A 342 -13.92 5.67 -5.96
N THR A 343 -13.21 6.20 -4.97
CA THR A 343 -13.26 5.71 -3.60
C THR A 343 -14.30 6.42 -2.74
N THR A 344 -15.00 7.42 -3.26
CA THR A 344 -16.08 8.12 -2.56
C THR A 344 -17.33 8.32 -3.41
N THR A 345 -18.48 8.39 -2.76
CA THR A 345 -19.80 8.64 -3.37
C THR A 345 -20.73 9.25 -2.32
N ASN A 346 -21.77 9.97 -2.76
CA ASN A 346 -22.73 10.62 -1.86
C ASN A 346 -24.10 9.92 -1.91
N ILE A 347 -24.76 9.82 -0.75
CA ILE A 347 -26.17 9.44 -0.69
C ILE A 347 -27.01 10.71 -0.76
N VAL A 348 -27.80 10.84 -1.83
CA VAL A 348 -28.73 11.96 -2.01
C VAL A 348 -30.15 11.56 -1.64
N PRO A 349 -30.99 12.51 -1.20
CA PRO A 349 -32.40 12.25 -1.01
C PRO A 349 -33.02 11.79 -2.33
N ARG A 350 -33.97 10.84 -2.23
CA ARG A 350 -34.68 10.34 -3.40
C ARG A 350 -35.39 11.49 -4.12
N HIS A 351 -35.37 11.47 -5.45
CA HIS A 351 -36.19 12.41 -6.21
C HIS A 351 -37.67 12.02 -6.11
N SER A 352 -38.53 13.02 -5.93
CA SER A 352 -39.98 12.78 -5.92
C SER A 352 -40.45 12.35 -7.30
N LYS A 353 -41.24 11.29 -7.36
CA LYS A 353 -41.94 10.84 -8.58
C LYS A 353 -43.35 11.43 -8.69
N LEU A 354 -43.61 12.52 -7.97
CA LEU A 354 -44.80 13.35 -8.17
C LEU A 354 -44.69 14.09 -9.49
N ASP A 355 -45.71 13.96 -10.32
CA ASP A 355 -45.85 14.70 -11.57
C ASP A 355 -46.86 15.83 -11.37
N LEU A 356 -46.52 17.03 -11.83
CA LEU A 356 -47.30 18.25 -11.67
C LEU A 356 -47.57 18.84 -13.05
N LEU A 357 -48.84 18.81 -13.46
CA LEU A 357 -49.28 19.32 -14.74
C LEU A 357 -50.13 20.57 -14.52
N PHE A 358 -49.68 21.69 -15.06
CA PHE A 358 -50.42 22.95 -15.04
C PHE A 358 -51.20 23.09 -16.35
N GLN A 359 -52.52 23.20 -16.25
CA GLN A 359 -53.40 23.52 -17.35
C GLN A 359 -53.95 24.92 -17.13
N HIS A 360 -53.57 25.84 -18.01
CA HIS A 360 -54.03 27.21 -18.00
C HIS A 360 -54.20 27.71 -19.43
N ALA A 361 -55.06 28.71 -19.61
CA ALA A 361 -55.21 29.43 -20.86
C ALA A 361 -54.75 30.88 -20.63
N ASN A 362 -53.90 31.40 -21.50
CA ASN A 362 -53.37 32.76 -21.34
C ASN A 362 -54.53 33.76 -21.29
N PRO A 363 -54.49 34.73 -20.35
CA PRO A 363 -55.57 35.67 -20.22
C PRO A 363 -55.63 36.60 -21.44
N ALA A 364 -56.84 36.87 -21.92
CA ALA A 364 -57.12 37.71 -23.07
C ALA A 364 -57.48 39.16 -22.68
N LEU A 365 -57.90 39.39 -21.44
CA LEU A 365 -58.32 40.69 -20.94
C LEU A 365 -57.48 41.14 -19.74
N LEU A 366 -57.31 42.45 -19.60
CA LEU A 366 -56.78 43.06 -18.38
C LEU A 366 -57.85 42.95 -17.27
N ASP A 367 -57.44 42.58 -16.05
CA ASP A 367 -58.29 42.34 -14.86
C ASP A 367 -59.23 41.10 -14.91
N GLU A 368 -58.94 40.10 -15.75
CA GLU A 368 -59.69 38.84 -15.67
C GLU A 368 -59.10 37.82 -14.68
N TRP A 369 -59.96 36.98 -14.13
CA TRP A 369 -59.56 35.88 -13.25
C TRP A 369 -58.76 34.85 -14.05
N TYR A 370 -57.48 34.68 -13.69
CA TYR A 370 -56.61 33.71 -14.31
C TYR A 370 -56.75 32.35 -13.64
N GLU A 371 -57.48 31.44 -14.29
CA GLU A 371 -57.70 30.09 -13.80
C GLU A 371 -56.51 29.19 -14.14
N ILE A 372 -55.90 28.61 -13.10
CA ILE A 372 -54.82 27.62 -13.22
C ILE A 372 -55.32 26.31 -12.61
N SER A 373 -55.51 25.30 -13.46
CA SER A 373 -55.81 23.95 -13.02
C SER A 373 -54.52 23.18 -12.79
N VAL A 374 -54.25 22.76 -11.55
CA VAL A 374 -53.09 21.95 -11.18
C VAL A 374 -53.52 20.49 -11.06
N ASN A 375 -52.95 19.61 -11.88
CA ASN A 375 -53.20 18.18 -11.83
C ASN A 375 -51.95 17.46 -11.29
N ILE A 376 -52.12 16.79 -10.15
CA ILE A 376 -51.04 16.12 -9.41
C ILE A 376 -51.22 14.63 -9.62
N LYS A 377 -50.20 13.98 -10.18
CA LYS A 377 -50.20 12.54 -10.38
C LYS A 377 -49.10 11.91 -9.53
N ASN A 378 -49.52 11.12 -8.55
CA ASN A 378 -48.60 10.34 -7.75
C ASN A 378 -48.18 9.07 -8.50
N ASN A 379 -46.91 8.99 -8.91
CA ASN A 379 -46.32 7.77 -9.47
C ASN A 379 -45.43 7.03 -8.45
N GLU A 380 -45.50 7.38 -7.17
CA GLU A 380 -44.84 6.64 -6.09
C GLU A 380 -45.55 5.32 -5.82
N THR A 381 -44.82 4.36 -5.24
CA THR A 381 -45.38 3.08 -4.78
C THR A 381 -46.19 3.19 -3.50
N ARG A 382 -46.09 4.32 -2.79
CA ARG A 382 -46.80 4.59 -1.54
C ARG A 382 -47.72 5.80 -1.68
N ASP A 383 -48.83 5.76 -0.96
CA ASP A 383 -49.75 6.90 -0.86
C ASP A 383 -49.07 8.07 -0.14
N ILE A 384 -49.15 9.25 -0.75
CA ILE A 384 -48.66 10.50 -0.17
C ILE A 384 -49.77 11.08 0.70
N ARG A 385 -49.42 11.55 1.89
CA ARG A 385 -50.33 12.18 2.84
C ARG A 385 -49.83 13.59 3.16
N ASP A 386 -50.75 14.46 3.58
CA ASP A 386 -50.44 15.82 4.05
C ASP A 386 -49.74 16.72 3.01
N ILE A 387 -50.23 16.70 1.77
CA ILE A 387 -49.74 17.58 0.70
C ILE A 387 -50.11 19.04 1.04
N ARG A 388 -49.13 19.94 1.00
CA ARG A 388 -49.34 21.39 1.13
C ARG A 388 -48.95 22.09 -0.15
N PHE A 389 -49.76 23.07 -0.56
CA PHE A 389 -49.49 23.94 -1.69
C PHE A 389 -49.18 25.34 -1.18
N GLU A 390 -48.07 25.88 -1.64
CA GLU A 390 -47.73 27.28 -1.45
C GLU A 390 -47.65 27.92 -2.83
N ILE A 391 -48.50 28.91 -3.07
CA ILE A 391 -48.56 29.64 -4.34
C ILE A 391 -48.17 31.06 -4.03
N SER A 392 -47.00 31.47 -4.52
CA SER A 392 -46.53 32.85 -4.45
C SER A 392 -46.54 33.46 -5.85
N LEU A 393 -47.14 34.64 -5.96
CA LEU A 393 -46.94 35.52 -7.11
C LEU A 393 -45.60 36.23 -6.88
N VAL A 394 -44.64 35.95 -7.76
CA VAL A 394 -43.39 36.69 -7.78
C VAL A 394 -43.59 37.85 -8.74
N ASP A 395 -43.99 38.99 -8.19
CA ASP A 395 -43.84 40.25 -8.91
C ASP A 395 -42.34 40.54 -9.04
N ASP A 396 -41.90 40.99 -10.20
CA ASP A 396 -40.50 41.42 -10.44
C ASP A 396 -40.11 42.62 -9.54
N ASP A 397 -41.06 43.13 -8.74
CA ASP A 397 -40.90 44.14 -7.70
C ASP A 397 -41.67 43.75 -6.40
N GLY A 398 -41.04 42.99 -5.50
CA GLY A 398 -41.38 42.97 -4.07
C GLY A 398 -42.37 41.90 -3.59
N ILE A 399 -41.94 41.17 -2.55
CA ILE A 399 -42.58 40.01 -1.94
C ILE A 399 -43.91 40.37 -1.25
N ASP A 400 -45.02 39.81 -1.71
CA ASP A 400 -46.24 39.57 -0.90
C ASP A 400 -46.71 38.12 -1.12
N SER A 401 -46.42 37.24 -0.16
CA SER A 401 -46.82 35.82 -0.18
C SER A 401 -48.19 35.63 0.45
N SER A 402 -49.16 35.10 -0.30
CA SER A 402 -50.46 34.67 0.23
C SER A 402 -50.50 33.14 0.37
N GLU A 403 -50.47 32.62 1.60
CA GLU A 403 -50.68 31.19 1.90
C GLU A 403 -52.16 30.81 1.76
N TYR A 404 -52.44 29.73 1.04
CA TYR A 404 -53.76 29.07 1.02
C TYR A 404 -53.62 27.62 1.49
N THR A 405 -54.20 27.31 2.64
CA THR A 405 -54.36 25.93 3.12
C THR A 405 -55.69 25.34 2.62
N LEU A 406 -55.62 24.14 2.02
CA LEU A 406 -56.78 23.29 1.72
C LEU A 406 -56.96 22.22 2.80
#